data_AF-A0A1B6BFX7-F1
#
_entry.id   AF-A0A1B6BFX7-F1
#
_cell.length_a   1.000
_cell.length_b   1.000
_cell.length_c   1.000
_cell.angle_alpha   90.00
_cell.angle_beta   90.00
_cell.angle_gamma   90.00
#
_symmetry.space_group_name_H-M   'P 1'
#
loop_
_entity.id
_entity.type
_entity.pdbx_description
1 polymer ?
#
loop_
_entity_poly.entity_id
_entity_poly.type
_entity_poly.pdbx_seq_one_letter_code
_entity_poly.pdbx_strand_id
1 'polypeptide(L)'
;MYVCQISGILNLSQPKVSKQFSKLRDLNYVVDERKEKYILYSLNLKDDVIKKLVQNITENIERYSVLDEDRKNLADKQIYLSQCKTKLPE
;
A
#
# COMPACT_ATOMS: atom_id res chain seq x y z
N MET A 1 -6.04 -1.27 -1.05
CA MET A 1 -5.70 0.12 -0.67
C MET A 1 -5.46 0.94 -1.93
N TYR A 2 -5.97 2.18 -2.02
CA TYR A 2 -5.81 3.00 -3.22
C TYR A 2 -4.38 3.52 -3.37
N VAL A 3 -3.93 3.75 -4.61
CA VAL A 3 -2.58 4.27 -4.89
C VAL A 3 -2.30 5.62 -4.21
N CYS A 4 -3.28 6.54 -4.18
CA CYS A 4 -3.14 7.80 -3.43
C CYS A 4 -2.91 7.60 -1.94
N GLN A 5 -3.59 6.63 -1.33
CA GLN A 5 -3.41 6.33 0.09
C GLN A 5 -2.00 5.80 0.36
N ILE A 6 -1.55 4.84 -0.46
CA ILE A 6 -0.20 4.27 -0.34
C ILE A 6 0.86 5.35 -0.55
N SER A 7 0.68 6.20 -1.56
CA SER A 7 1.55 7.35 -1.84
C SER A 7 1.66 8.30 -0.66
N GLY A 8 0.53 8.62 -0.02
CA GLY A 8 0.48 9.47 1.16
C GLY A 8 1.14 8.85 2.39
N ILE A 9 0.79 7.60 2.70
CA ILE A 9 1.30 6.87 3.88
C ILE A 9 2.82 6.74 3.82
N LEU A 10 3.36 6.35 2.65
CA LEU A 10 4.79 6.15 2.44
C LEU A 10 5.55 7.46 2.16
N ASN A 11 4.86 8.59 2.11
CA ASN A 11 5.41 9.89 1.69
C ASN A 11 6.19 9.81 0.35
N LEU A 12 5.66 9.03 -0.60
CA LEU A 12 6.22 8.83 -1.93
C LEU A 12 5.30 9.42 -2.99
N SER A 13 5.83 9.78 -4.16
CA SER A 13 4.98 10.23 -5.27
C SER A 13 4.19 9.06 -5.89
N GLN A 14 2.95 9.34 -6.33
CA GLN A 14 2.09 8.36 -7.00
C GLN A 14 2.80 7.62 -8.16
N PRO A 15 3.52 8.30 -9.08
CA PRO A 15 4.24 7.62 -10.16
C PRO A 15 5.29 6.61 -9.67
N LYS A 16 5.97 6.93 -8.56
CA LYS A 16 6.99 6.06 -7.95
C LYS A 16 6.33 4.82 -7.35
N VAL A 17 5.22 5.01 -6.61
CA VAL A 17 4.42 3.92 -6.04
C VAL A 17 3.87 3.03 -7.15
N SER A 18 3.20 3.59 -8.16
CA SER A 18 2.67 2.82 -9.30
C SER A 18 3.77 1.99 -9.98
N LYS A 19 4.93 2.59 -10.26
CA LYS A 19 6.05 1.86 -10.88
C LYS A 19 6.57 0.71 -10.02
N GLN A 20 6.68 0.91 -8.71
CA GLN A 20 7.13 -0.16 -7.78
C GLN A 20 6.07 -1.26 -7.64
N PHE A 21 4.81 -0.90 -7.50
CA PHE A 21 3.71 -1.86 -7.34
C PHE A 21 3.41 -2.64 -8.62
N SER A 22 3.61 -2.06 -9.81
CA SER A 22 3.58 -2.83 -11.06
C SER A 22 4.59 -3.95 -11.06
N LYS A 23 5.84 -3.69 -10.63
CA LYS A 23 6.86 -4.75 -10.52
C LYS A 23 6.49 -5.81 -9.49
N LEU A 24 5.96 -5.40 -8.33
CA LEU A 24 5.51 -6.35 -7.31
C LEU A 24 4.35 -7.22 -7.79
N ARG A 25 3.47 -6.68 -8.64
CA ARG A 25 2.40 -7.42 -9.28
C ARG A 25 2.94 -8.41 -10.29
N ASP A 26 3.89 -7.98 -11.11
CA ASP A 26 4.53 -8.85 -12.11
C ASP A 26 5.27 -10.03 -11.42
N LEU A 27 5.76 -9.80 -10.20
CA LEU A 27 6.33 -10.84 -9.31
C LEU A 27 5.28 -11.60 -8.48
N ASN A 28 3.99 -11.33 -8.69
CA ASN A 28 2.86 -11.95 -8.01
C ASN A 28 2.83 -11.76 -6.48
N TYR A 29 3.52 -10.74 -5.95
CA TYR A 29 3.48 -10.39 -4.51
C TYR A 29 2.32 -9.49 -4.14
N VAL A 30 1.77 -8.75 -5.12
CA VAL A 30 0.57 -7.93 -4.95
C VAL A 30 -0.41 -8.21 -6.08
N VAL A 31 -1.68 -7.99 -5.81
CA VAL A 31 -2.76 -8.00 -6.79
C VAL A 31 -3.30 -6.59 -6.93
N ASP A 32 -3.54 -6.15 -8.15
CA ASP A 32 -4.27 -4.93 -8.45
C ASP A 32 -5.71 -5.22 -8.89
N GLU A 33 -6.65 -4.42 -8.41
CA GLU A 33 -8.04 -4.43 -8.83
C GLU A 33 -8.39 -3.03 -9.32
N ARG A 34 -8.88 -2.93 -10.56
CA ARG A 34 -9.34 -1.66 -11.12
C ARG A 34 -10.81 -1.46 -10.80
N LYS A 35 -11.12 -0.48 -9.95
CA LYS A 35 -12.48 -0.01 -9.67
C LYS A 35 -12.70 1.32 -10.35
N GLU A 36 -13.35 1.27 -11.52
CA GLU A 36 -13.64 2.44 -12.36
C GLU A 36 -12.38 3.28 -12.66
N LYS A 37 -12.24 4.42 -11.97
CA LYS A 37 -11.13 5.39 -12.10
C LYS A 37 -9.97 5.10 -11.15
N TYR A 38 -10.10 4.11 -10.28
CA TYR A 38 -9.14 3.83 -9.21
C TYR A 38 -8.49 2.47 -9.35
N ILE A 39 -7.25 2.36 -8.87
CA ILE A 39 -6.51 1.11 -8.75
C ILE A 39 -6.33 0.82 -7.26
N LEU A 40 -6.79 -0.35 -6.83
CA LEU A 40 -6.59 -0.87 -5.50
C LEU A 40 -5.49 -1.92 -5.54
N TYR A 41 -4.52 -1.81 -4.65
CA TYR A 41 -3.54 -2.87 -4.44
C TYR A 41 -3.84 -3.65 -3.16
N SER A 42 -3.59 -4.94 -3.21
CA SER A 42 -3.73 -5.89 -2.10
C SER A 42 -2.53 -6.83 -2.09
N LEU A 43 -2.04 -7.21 -0.90
CA LEU A 43 -0.96 -8.19 -0.79
C LEU A 43 -1.46 -9.58 -1.22
N ASN A 44 -0.62 -10.31 -1.97
CA ASN A 44 -0.87 -11.69 -2.35
C ASN A 44 -0.13 -12.64 -1.41
N LEU A 45 -0.74 -12.98 -0.27
CA LEU A 45 -0.14 -13.85 0.75
C LEU A 45 -0.49 -15.33 0.54
N LYS A 46 -0.53 -15.79 -0.71
CA LYS A 46 -0.80 -17.21 -1.03
C LYS A 46 0.38 -18.13 -0.70
N ASP A 47 1.59 -17.57 -0.71
CA ASP A 47 2.80 -18.30 -0.37
C ASP A 47 3.07 -18.18 1.15
N ASP A 48 3.21 -19.34 1.82
CA ASP A 48 3.44 -19.40 3.27
C ASP A 48 4.78 -18.81 3.70
N VAL A 49 5.81 -18.86 2.85
CA VAL A 49 7.12 -18.24 3.12
C VAL A 49 6.97 -16.73 3.11
N ILE A 50 6.30 -16.18 2.09
CA ILE A 50 6.03 -14.74 2.00
C ILE A 50 5.16 -14.28 3.16
N LYS A 51 4.12 -15.05 3.51
CA LYS A 51 3.26 -14.76 4.65
C LYS A 51 4.03 -14.71 5.97
N LYS A 52 4.89 -15.71 6.24
CA LYS A 52 5.75 -15.73 7.44
C LYS A 52 6.75 -14.57 7.46
N LEU A 53 7.32 -14.21 6.30
CA LEU A 53 8.24 -13.09 6.19
C LEU A 53 7.54 -11.77 6.54
N VAL A 54 6.38 -11.50 5.93
CA VAL A 54 5.59 -10.28 6.20
C VAL A 54 5.15 -10.23 7.67
N GLN A 55 4.77 -11.38 8.24
CA GLN A 55 4.42 -11.47 9.66
C GLN A 55 5.61 -11.12 10.55
N ASN A 56 6.79 -11.69 10.30
CA ASN A 56 7.99 -11.43 11.08
C ASN A 56 8.43 -9.94 11.00
N ILE A 57 8.30 -9.33 9.81
CA ILE A 57 8.54 -7.88 9.64
C ILE A 57 7.56 -7.07 10.49
N THR A 58 6.28 -7.46 10.48
CA THR A 58 5.21 -6.78 11.23
C THR A 58 5.42 -6.88 12.74
N GLU A 59 5.84 -8.05 13.24
CA GLU A 59 6.15 -8.29 14.65
C GLU A 59 7.37 -7.50 15.13
N ASN A 60 8.29 -7.14 14.21
CA ASN A 60 9.51 -6.40 14.52
C ASN A 60 9.49 -4.97 13.96
N ILE A 61 8.32 -4.44 13.62
CA ILE A 61 8.19 -3.17 12.89
C ILE A 61 8.81 -1.98 13.64
N GLU A 62 8.79 -2.03 14.98
CA GLU A 62 9.35 -1.01 15.86
C GLU A 62 10.87 -0.91 15.80
N ARG A 63 11.54 -1.95 15.28
CA ARG A 63 12.99 -1.94 15.04
C ARG A 63 13.37 -1.15 13.79
N TYR A 64 12.39 -0.82 12.95
CA TYR A 64 12.59 -0.11 11.69
C TYR A 64 11.88 1.25 11.75
N SER A 65 12.62 2.31 12.05
CA SER A 65 12.09 3.66 12.26
C SER A 65 11.16 4.15 11.13
N VAL A 66 11.52 3.85 9.88
CA VAL A 66 10.72 4.22 8.70
C VAL A 66 9.39 3.47 8.68
N LEU A 67 9.38 2.16 8.96
CA LEU A 67 8.15 1.38 8.96
C LEU A 67 7.25 1.71 10.16
N ASP A 68 7.83 2.09 11.29
CA ASP A 68 7.08 2.59 12.44
C ASP A 68 6.42 3.94 12.15
N GLU A 69 7.10 4.83 11.43
CA GLU A 69 6.53 6.09 10.94
C GLU A 69 5.41 5.84 9.93
N ASP A 70 5.63 4.99 8.93
CA ASP A 70 4.61 4.58 7.97
C ASP A 70 3.39 3.94 8.66
N ARG A 71 3.62 3.16 9.74
CA ARG A 71 2.57 2.56 10.58
C ARG A 71 1.75 3.62 11.31
N LYS A 72 2.35 4.74 11.74
CA LYS A 72 1.61 5.86 12.35
C LYS A 72 0.78 6.60 11.30
N ASN A 73 1.35 6.81 10.11
CA ASN A 73 0.68 7.47 8.98
C ASN A 73 -0.54 6.69 8.46
N LEU A 74 -0.64 5.39 8.76
CA LEU A 74 -1.81 4.56 8.46
C LEU A 74 -3.10 5.04 9.15
N ALA A 75 -3.00 5.73 10.29
CA ALA A 75 -4.15 6.36 10.95
C ALA A 75 -4.79 7.45 10.08
N ASP A 76 -3.96 8.15 9.30
CA ASP A 76 -4.34 9.27 8.44
C ASP A 76 -4.69 8.86 7.01
N LYS A 77 -4.83 7.55 6.74
CA LYS A 77 -5.13 6.99 5.40
C LYS A 77 -6.35 7.60 4.70
N GLN A 78 -7.29 8.15 5.46
CA GLN A 78 -8.50 8.80 4.93
C GLN A 78 -8.22 10.21 4.40
N ILE A 79 -7.20 10.90 4.91
CA ILE A 79 -6.79 12.22 4.42
C ILE A 79 -6.32 12.12 2.97
N TYR A 80 -5.58 11.06 2.64
CA TYR A 80 -5.02 10.85 1.30
C TYR A 80 -6.04 10.39 0.25
N LEU A 81 -7.24 9.95 0.67
CA LEU A 81 -8.36 9.69 -0.26
C LEU A 81 -8.82 10.97 -0.95
N SER A 82 -8.78 12.11 -0.25
CA SER A 82 -9.16 13.42 -0.81
C SER A 82 -8.17 13.93 -1.88
N GLN A 83 -6.92 13.44 -1.86
CA GLN A 83 -5.88 13.78 -2.82
C GLN A 83 -6.05 13.03 -4.16
N CYS A 84 -6.74 11.90 -4.15
CA CYS A 84 -7.39 11.36 -5.33
C CYS A 84 -8.61 12.26 -5.64
N LYS A 85 -8.46 13.30 -6.47
CA LYS A 85 -9.59 14.15 -6.89
C LYS A 85 -10.68 13.30 -7.58
N THR A 86 -11.67 12.82 -6.83
CA THR A 86 -13.13 12.79 -7.11
C THR A 86 -13.87 12.08 -5.98
N LYS A 87 -15.04 12.62 -5.61
CA LYS A 87 -15.95 12.16 -4.55
C LYS A 87 -16.14 10.63 -4.55
N LEU A 88 -16.21 10.03 -3.36
CA LEU A 88 -16.79 8.68 -3.21
C LEU A 88 -18.21 8.69 -3.79
N PRO A 89 -18.65 7.64 -4.52
CA PRO A 89 -20.06 7.33 -4.63
C PRO A 89 -20.57 6.96 -3.23
N GLU A 90 -21.73 7.52 -2.85
CA GLU A 90 -22.50 7.16 -1.65
C GLU A 90 -22.91 5.68 -1.65
#